data_AF-A0A846MIJ3-F1
#
_entry.id   AF-A0A846MIJ3-F1
#
_cell.length_a   1.000
_cell.length_b   1.000
_cell.length_c   1.000
_cell.angle_alpha   90.00
_cell.angle_beta   90.00
_cell.angle_gamma   90.00
#
_symmetry.space_group_name_H-M   'P 1'
#
loop_
_entity.id
_entity.type
_entity.pdbx_description
1 polymer ?
#
loop_
_entity_poly.entity_id
_entity_poly.type
_entity_poly.pdbx_seq_one_letter_code
_entity_poly.pdbx_strand_id
1 'polypeptide(L)'
;MYRHSIYTKLYIWLIIWLGIAVYLLHAKLPAASLDNWVLIYVLTSSVLLVNHFLVYLPPEGNSISMDSAIYLACLFTFGLRITLIILLLASFIYALYKRKIELWKHLFNFSMYSLMIIGSYYTFLVIGGKIGVINIYDIFPYVL
;
A
#
# COMPACT_ATOMS: atom_id res chain seq x y z
N MET A 1 16.12 0.61 25.61
CA MET A 1 16.24 1.42 24.37
C MET A 1 17.32 0.78 23.50
N TYR A 2 16.95 -0.10 22.56
CA TYR A 2 17.91 -0.80 21.70
C TYR A 2 18.55 0.18 20.73
N ARG A 3 19.88 0.32 20.77
CA ARG A 3 20.64 1.16 19.85
C ARG A 3 20.67 0.49 18.48
N HIS A 4 19.89 0.97 17.52
CA HIS A 4 19.93 0.44 16.15
C HIS A 4 21.35 0.53 15.59
N SER A 5 21.80 -0.59 15.03
CA SER A 5 23.08 -0.67 14.31
C SER A 5 23.07 0.29 13.11
N ILE A 6 24.26 0.75 12.71
CA ILE A 6 24.44 1.59 11.52
C ILE A 6 23.82 0.95 10.28
N TYR A 7 23.90 -0.38 10.16
CA TYR A 7 23.32 -1.14 9.05
C TYR A 7 21.80 -1.07 9.02
N THR A 8 21.14 -1.11 10.19
CA THR A 8 19.68 -0.98 10.29
C THR A 8 19.22 0.39 9.80
N LYS A 9 19.93 1.45 10.17
CA LYS A 9 19.61 2.81 9.72
C LYS A 9 19.80 2.96 8.22
N LEU A 10 20.91 2.43 7.68
CA LEU A 10 21.19 2.46 6.25
C LEU A 10 20.10 1.74 5.46
N TYR A 11 19.69 0.55 5.91
CA TYR A 11 18.59 -0.21 5.31
C TYR A 11 17.27 0.59 5.29
N ILE A 12 16.89 1.17 6.44
CA ILE A 12 15.66 1.98 6.53
C ILE A 12 15.69 3.14 5.54
N TRP A 13 16.81 3.88 5.49
CA TRP A 13 16.94 5.02 4.57
C TRP A 13 16.93 4.59 3.11
N LEU A 14 17.58 3.48 2.77
CA LEU A 14 17.56 2.93 1.41
C LEU A 14 16.13 2.63 0.97
N ILE A 15 15.35 1.93 1.81
CA ILE A 15 13.95 1.61 1.51
C ILE A 15 13.11 2.88 1.38
N ILE A 16 13.28 3.85 2.29
CA ILE A 16 12.54 5.12 2.23
C ILE A 16 12.79 5.81 0.90
N TRP A 17 14.05 6.03 0.53
CA TRP A 17 14.43 6.75 -0.69
C TRP A 17 14.01 6.00 -1.95
N LEU A 18 14.25 4.68 -2.00
CA LEU A 18 13.85 3.85 -3.13
C LEU A 18 12.33 3.85 -3.32
N GLY A 19 11.56 3.65 -2.24
CA GLY A 19 10.10 3.62 -2.31
C GLY A 19 9.51 4.97 -2.70
N ILE A 20 10.04 6.08 -2.19
CA ILE A 20 9.61 7.43 -2.60
C ILE A 20 9.95 7.67 -4.08
N ALA A 21 11.16 7.33 -4.52
CA ALA A 21 11.56 7.51 -5.92
C ALA A 21 10.65 6.69 -6.86
N VAL A 22 10.45 5.41 -6.56
CA VAL A 22 9.59 4.51 -7.34
C VAL A 22 8.13 4.97 -7.31
N TYR A 23 7.64 5.46 -6.17
CA TYR A 23 6.32 6.08 -6.07
C TYR A 23 6.20 7.29 -7.01
N LEU A 24 7.11 8.25 -6.93
CA LEU A 24 7.05 9.49 -7.73
C LEU A 24 7.11 9.23 -9.23
N LEU A 25 7.82 8.20 -9.68
CA LEU A 25 7.87 7.80 -11.09
C LEU A 25 6.52 7.29 -11.62
N HIS A 26 5.68 6.72 -10.74
CA HIS A 26 4.39 6.11 -11.11
C HIS A 26 3.18 6.96 -10.70
N ALA A 27 3.35 7.82 -9.71
CA ALA A 27 2.33 8.72 -9.18
C ALA A 27 2.00 9.80 -10.21
N LYS A 28 1.01 9.52 -11.05
CA LYS A 28 0.37 10.50 -11.91
C LYS A 28 -1.03 10.74 -11.41
N LEU A 29 -1.36 12.00 -11.11
CA LEU A 29 -2.72 12.38 -10.78
C LEU A 29 -3.62 12.05 -11.98
N PRO A 30 -4.62 11.17 -11.82
CA PRO A 30 -5.56 10.90 -12.87
C PRO A 30 -6.41 12.15 -13.10
N ALA A 31 -6.71 12.44 -14.36
CA ALA A 31 -7.91 13.20 -14.70
C ALA A 31 -9.13 12.31 -14.37
N ALA A 32 -9.41 12.17 -13.07
CA ALA A 32 -10.43 11.27 -12.56
C ALA A 32 -11.80 11.95 -12.63
N SER A 33 -12.80 11.23 -13.13
CA SER A 33 -14.21 11.60 -13.00
C SER A 33 -14.63 11.65 -11.52
N LEU A 34 -15.76 12.29 -11.25
CA LEU A 34 -16.32 12.37 -9.90
C LEU A 34 -16.49 10.98 -9.27
N ASP A 35 -16.97 10.01 -10.04
CA ASP A 35 -17.20 8.62 -9.58
C ASP A 35 -15.91 7.95 -9.09
N ASN A 36 -14.78 8.19 -9.77
CA ASN A 36 -13.48 7.67 -9.35
C ASN A 36 -13.04 8.26 -8.00
N TRP A 37 -13.34 9.53 -7.72
CA TRP A 37 -13.02 10.15 -6.44
C TRP A 37 -13.87 9.61 -5.30
N VAL A 38 -15.17 9.38 -5.52
CA VAL A 38 -16.04 8.72 -4.54
C VAL A 38 -15.48 7.36 -4.17
N LEU A 39 -15.11 6.56 -5.19
CA LEU A 39 -14.49 5.24 -4.99
C LEU A 39 -13.18 5.35 -4.20
N ILE A 40 -12.30 6.29 -4.55
CA ILE A 40 -11.03 6.52 -3.84
C ILE A 40 -11.30 6.81 -2.36
N TYR A 41 -12.24 7.70 -2.02
CA TYR A 41 -12.53 8.03 -0.62
C TYR A 41 -13.12 6.85 0.16
N VAL A 42 -14.01 6.06 -0.46
CA VAL A 42 -14.57 4.85 0.15
C VAL A 42 -13.44 3.86 0.44
N LEU A 43 -12.58 3.57 -0.53
CA LEU A 43 -11.49 2.61 -0.36
C LEU A 43 -10.42 3.09 0.62
N THR A 44 -10.07 4.38 0.59
CA THR A 44 -9.19 4.99 1.62
C THR A 44 -9.79 4.83 3.01
N SER A 45 -11.10 5.05 3.17
CA SER A 45 -11.78 4.88 4.46
C SER A 45 -11.77 3.41 4.90
N SER A 46 -11.99 2.47 3.97
CA SER A 46 -11.90 1.03 4.23
C SER A 46 -10.50 0.61 4.70
N VAL A 47 -9.44 1.11 4.04
CA VAL A 47 -8.04 0.88 4.45
C VAL A 47 -7.79 1.41 5.87
N LEU A 48 -8.27 2.61 6.19
CA LEU A 48 -8.12 3.19 7.53
C LEU A 48 -8.89 2.39 8.58
N LEU A 49 -10.09 1.89 8.25
CA LEU A 49 -10.92 1.09 9.13
C LEU A 49 -10.26 -0.25 9.47
N VAL A 50 -9.75 -0.98 8.47
CA VAL A 50 -9.05 -2.26 8.73
C VAL A 50 -7.71 -2.07 9.44
N ASN A 51 -7.07 -0.90 9.28
CA ASN A 51 -5.89 -0.53 10.07
C ASN A 51 -6.23 -0.08 11.51
N HIS A 52 -7.49 0.27 11.79
CA HIS A 52 -7.96 0.53 13.14
C HIS A 52 -8.28 -0.77 13.88
N PHE A 53 -8.95 -1.72 13.20
CA PHE A 53 -9.33 -3.01 13.74
C PHE A 53 -8.30 -4.09 13.39
N LEU A 54 -7.15 -4.03 14.06
CA LEU A 54 -6.09 -5.03 13.90
C LEU A 54 -6.53 -6.40 14.42
N VAL A 55 -6.14 -7.46 13.70
CA VAL A 55 -6.33 -8.84 14.17
C VAL A 55 -5.11 -9.24 14.98
N TYR A 56 -5.31 -9.47 16.28
CA TYR A 56 -4.26 -9.90 17.18
C TYR A 56 -4.04 -11.41 17.07
N LEU A 57 -2.80 -11.80 16.82
CA LEU A 57 -2.40 -13.20 16.71
C LEU A 57 -1.78 -13.68 18.03
N PRO A 58 -2.07 -14.90 18.49
CA PRO A 58 -1.27 -15.53 19.55
C PRO A 58 0.14 -15.87 19.01
N PRO A 59 1.22 -15.75 19.80
CA PRO A 59 1.33 -15.23 21.18
C PRO A 59 1.32 -13.69 21.27
N GLU A 60 1.09 -13.15 22.46
CA GLU A 60 0.85 -11.71 22.71
C GLU A 60 1.90 -10.78 22.07
N GLY A 61 1.42 -9.70 21.45
CA GLY A 61 2.24 -8.64 20.88
C GLY A 61 2.34 -8.64 19.36
N ASN A 62 1.80 -9.65 18.66
CA ASN A 62 1.72 -9.65 17.21
C ASN A 62 0.31 -9.27 16.71
N SER A 63 0.26 -8.48 15.65
CA SER A 63 -1.00 -8.07 15.03
C SER A 63 -0.83 -7.94 13.53
N ILE A 64 -1.84 -8.34 12.78
CA ILE A 64 -1.90 -8.17 11.32
C ILE A 64 -2.99 -7.17 10.95
N SER A 65 -2.69 -6.31 9.98
CA SER A 65 -3.68 -5.54 9.23
C SER A 65 -4.06 -6.29 7.95
N MET A 66 -5.30 -6.11 7.50
CA MET A 66 -5.80 -6.69 6.24
C MET A 66 -5.81 -5.68 5.08
N ASP A 67 -5.04 -4.59 5.21
CA ASP A 67 -5.03 -3.50 4.23
C ASP A 67 -4.36 -3.89 2.90
N SER A 68 -3.37 -4.79 2.92
CA SER A 68 -2.74 -5.35 1.71
C SER A 68 -3.75 -6.01 0.77
N ALA A 69 -4.78 -6.68 1.30
CA ALA A 69 -5.84 -7.29 0.50
C ALA A 69 -6.68 -6.23 -0.24
N ILE A 70 -6.98 -5.12 0.43
CA ILE A 70 -7.69 -3.99 -0.20
C ILE A 70 -6.82 -3.40 -1.30
N TYR A 71 -5.53 -3.16 -1.04
CA TYR A 71 -4.62 -2.64 -2.06
C TYR A 71 -4.50 -3.56 -3.28
N LEU A 72 -4.38 -4.88 -3.10
CA LEU A 72 -4.34 -5.83 -4.22
C LEU A 72 -5.66 -5.85 -5.01
N ALA A 73 -6.80 -5.87 -4.33
CA ALA A 73 -8.10 -5.78 -4.99
C ALA A 73 -8.21 -4.49 -5.82
N CYS A 74 -7.80 -3.35 -5.26
CA CYS A 74 -7.75 -2.08 -5.98
C CYS A 74 -6.81 -2.14 -7.17
N LEU A 75 -5.65 -2.77 -6.99
CA LEU A 75 -4.62 -2.87 -8.01
C LEU A 75 -5.10 -3.64 -9.23
N PHE A 76 -5.76 -4.78 -9.00
CA PHE A 76 -6.25 -5.64 -10.06
C PHE A 76 -7.51 -5.08 -10.74
N THR A 77 -8.39 -4.41 -10.00
CA THR A 77 -9.64 -3.89 -10.58
C THR A 77 -9.49 -2.48 -11.17
N PHE A 78 -8.77 -1.59 -10.51
CA PHE A 78 -8.70 -0.16 -10.85
C PHE A 78 -7.31 0.28 -11.32
N GLY A 79 -6.32 -0.60 -11.23
CA GLY A 79 -4.97 -0.36 -11.71
C GLY A 79 -4.09 0.42 -10.73
N LEU A 80 -2.84 0.60 -11.15
CA LEU A 80 -1.78 1.14 -10.29
C LEU A 80 -2.05 2.55 -9.78
N ARG A 81 -2.52 3.44 -10.65
CA ARG A 81 -2.64 4.88 -10.32
C ARG A 81 -3.63 5.14 -9.20
N ILE A 82 -4.84 4.57 -9.29
CA ILE A 82 -5.88 4.71 -8.27
C ILE A 82 -5.38 4.14 -6.94
N THR A 83 -4.75 2.97 -6.99
CA THR A 83 -4.19 2.30 -5.80
C THR A 83 -3.12 3.14 -5.09
N LEU A 84 -2.21 3.79 -5.84
CA LEU A 84 -1.18 4.65 -5.26
C LEU A 84 -1.74 5.95 -4.65
N ILE A 85 -2.88 6.46 -5.13
CA ILE A 85 -3.56 7.60 -4.51
C ILE A 85 -4.21 7.17 -3.19
N ILE A 86 -4.87 6.02 -3.18
CA ILE A 86 -5.46 5.45 -1.97
C ILE A 86 -4.38 5.26 -0.91
N LEU A 87 -3.21 4.72 -1.30
CA LEU A 87 -2.06 4.57 -0.40
C LEU A 87 -1.60 5.91 0.18
N LEU A 88 -1.47 6.95 -0.66
CA LEU A 88 -1.03 8.26 -0.20
C LEU A 88 -2.02 8.88 0.78
N LEU A 89 -3.31 8.87 0.45
CA LEU A 89 -4.35 9.43 1.31
C LEU A 89 -4.46 8.67 2.63
N ALA A 90 -4.48 7.34 2.59
CA ALA A 90 -4.53 6.50 3.79
C ALA A 90 -3.30 6.73 4.66
N SER A 91 -2.10 6.75 4.08
CA SER A 91 -0.85 6.97 4.83
C SER A 91 -0.79 8.37 5.45
N PHE A 92 -1.24 9.39 4.72
CA PHE A 92 -1.30 10.76 5.21
C PHE A 92 -2.28 10.89 6.39
N ILE A 93 -3.51 10.40 6.24
CA ILE A 93 -4.52 10.44 7.30
C ILE A 93 -4.08 9.62 8.51
N TYR A 94 -3.48 8.44 8.28
CA TYR A 94 -2.96 7.60 9.35
C TYR A 94 -1.83 8.28 10.13
N ALA A 95 -0.93 8.99 9.44
CA ALA A 95 0.12 9.78 10.09
C ALA A 95 -0.45 10.94 10.94
N LEU A 96 -1.52 11.58 10.48
CA LEU A 96 -2.22 12.61 11.24
C LEU A 96 -2.94 12.05 12.48
N TYR A 97 -3.50 10.84 12.39
CA TYR A 97 -4.22 10.18 13.48
C TYR A 97 -3.26 9.56 14.51
N LYS A 98 -2.21 8.83 14.07
CA LYS A 98 -1.23 8.16 14.94
C LYS A 98 0.01 9.02 15.17
N ARG A 99 -0.17 10.20 15.76
CA ARG A 99 0.89 11.19 16.05
C ARG A 99 2.01 10.70 16.97
N LYS A 100 1.76 9.66 17.78
CA LYS A 100 2.77 9.06 18.67
C LYS A 100 3.85 8.27 17.92
N ILE A 101 3.58 7.88 16.68
CA ILE A 101 4.53 7.17 15.83
C ILE A 101 5.44 8.19 15.16
N GLU A 102 6.75 7.95 15.21
CA GLU A 102 7.76 8.81 14.60
C GLU A 102 7.59 8.87 13.08
N LEU A 103 7.77 10.06 12.49
CA LEU A 103 7.52 10.29 11.06
C LEU A 103 8.29 9.35 10.13
N TRP A 104 9.54 9.02 10.47
CA TRP A 104 10.35 8.11 9.65
C TRP A 104 9.75 6.70 9.56
N LYS A 105 8.97 6.25 10.55
CA LYS A 105 8.26 4.97 10.51
C LYS A 105 7.08 5.02 9.55
N HIS A 106 6.36 6.14 9.51
CA HIS A 106 5.31 6.38 8.50
C HIS A 106 5.88 6.40 7.09
N LEU A 107 7.00 7.11 6.89
CA LEU A 107 7.69 7.15 5.60
C LEU A 107 8.21 5.76 5.19
N PHE A 108 8.81 5.02 6.11
CA PHE A 108 9.27 3.65 5.84
C PHE A 108 8.11 2.74 5.44
N ASN A 109 6.98 2.80 6.16
CA ASN A 109 5.81 2.00 5.84
C ASN A 109 5.23 2.38 4.47
N PHE A 110 5.04 3.67 4.19
CA PHE A 110 4.60 4.17 2.89
C PHE A 110 5.50 3.70 1.74
N SER A 111 6.82 3.78 1.92
CA SER A 111 7.80 3.32 0.93
C SER A 111 7.73 1.80 0.71
N MET A 112 7.60 1.01 1.78
CA MET A 112 7.42 -0.45 1.68
C MET A 112 6.15 -0.81 0.90
N TYR A 113 5.01 -0.20 1.22
CA TYR A 113 3.77 -0.43 0.49
C TYR A 113 3.86 0.03 -0.96
N SER A 114 4.55 1.15 -1.25
CA SER A 114 4.76 1.61 -2.62
C SER A 114 5.53 0.58 -3.44
N LEU A 115 6.63 0.05 -2.90
CA LEU A 115 7.43 -1.00 -3.55
C LEU A 115 6.63 -2.29 -3.74
N MET A 116 5.88 -2.70 -2.72
CA MET A 116 5.02 -3.90 -2.79
C MET A 116 3.97 -3.76 -3.89
N ILE A 117 3.19 -2.67 -3.88
CA ILE A 117 2.10 -2.45 -4.84
C ILE A 117 2.64 -2.35 -6.27
N ILE A 118 3.74 -1.61 -6.49
CA ILE A 118 4.33 -1.44 -7.81
C ILE A 118 4.97 -2.74 -8.30
N GLY A 119 5.64 -3.49 -7.42
CA GLY A 119 6.17 -4.81 -7.72
C GLY A 119 5.08 -5.80 -8.12
N SER A 120 4.04 -5.93 -7.29
CA SER A 120 2.88 -6.79 -7.56
C SER A 120 2.19 -6.41 -8.87
N TYR A 121 2.09 -5.13 -9.20
CA TYR A 121 1.47 -4.67 -10.45
C TYR A 121 2.21 -5.19 -11.68
N TYR A 122 3.54 -5.05 -11.72
CA TYR A 122 4.30 -5.51 -12.87
C TYR A 122 4.39 -7.03 -12.93
N THR A 123 4.49 -7.72 -11.79
CA THR A 123 4.40 -9.19 -11.73
C THR A 123 3.06 -9.67 -12.28
N PHE A 124 1.95 -9.07 -11.84
CA PHE A 124 0.60 -9.37 -12.34
C PHE A 124 0.51 -9.25 -13.86
N LEU A 125 1.03 -8.15 -14.43
CA LEU A 125 1.00 -7.96 -15.89
C LEU A 125 1.91 -8.94 -16.64
N VAL A 126 3.11 -9.23 -16.12
CA VAL A 126 4.07 -10.14 -16.75
C VAL A 126 3.52 -11.57 -16.82
N ILE A 127 2.74 -11.98 -15.83
CA ILE A 127 2.13 -13.31 -15.76
C ILE A 127 0.82 -13.40 -16.57
N GLY A 128 0.41 -12.32 -17.24
CA GLY A 128 -0.76 -12.29 -18.13
C GLY A 128 -2.03 -11.74 -17.49
N GLY A 129 -1.93 -11.20 -16.27
CA GLY A 129 -3.02 -10.50 -15.59
C GLY A 129 -3.51 -9.28 -16.38
N LYS A 130 -4.81 -9.02 -16.31
CA LYS A 130 -5.47 -7.88 -16.97
C LYS A 130 -6.21 -7.05 -15.95
N ILE A 131 -5.99 -5.75 -15.98
CA ILE A 131 -6.67 -4.81 -15.09
C ILE A 131 -8.16 -4.76 -15.45
N GLY A 132 -9.03 -4.74 -14.46
CA GLY A 132 -10.48 -4.59 -14.62
C GLY A 132 -11.25 -5.77 -14.06
N VAL A 133 -12.15 -6.33 -14.87
CA VAL A 133 -13.00 -7.47 -14.47
C VAL A 133 -12.10 -8.68 -14.20
N ILE A 134 -12.23 -9.24 -13.00
CA ILE A 134 -11.44 -10.40 -12.56
C ILE A 134 -11.80 -11.61 -13.44
N ASN A 135 -10.78 -12.21 -14.05
CA ASN A 135 -10.95 -13.43 -14.81
C ASN A 135 -10.94 -14.65 -13.87
N ILE A 136 -12.13 -15.17 -13.57
CA ILE A 136 -12.29 -16.34 -12.71
C ILE A 136 -11.80 -17.66 -13.32
N TYR A 137 -11.54 -17.70 -14.63
CA TYR A 137 -11.04 -18.90 -15.32
C TYR A 137 -9.51 -18.98 -15.32
N ASP A 138 -8.82 -17.87 -15.04
CA ASP A 138 -7.37 -17.81 -14.96
C ASP A 138 -6.96 -17.06 -13.69
N ILE A 139 -6.96 -17.81 -12.58
CA ILE A 139 -6.71 -17.28 -11.24
C ILE A 139 -5.21 -17.07 -10.97
N PHE A 140 -4.34 -17.67 -11.79
CA PHE A 140 -2.89 -17.70 -11.56
C PHE A 140 -2.26 -16.31 -11.35
N PRO A 141 -2.57 -15.27 -12.15
CA PRO A 141 -2.01 -13.93 -11.95
C PRO A 141 -2.44 -13.27 -10.63
N TYR A 142 -3.55 -13.70 -10.00
CA TYR A 142 -4.11 -13.06 -8.81
C TYR A 142 -3.57 -13.64 -7.50
N VAL A 143 -2.87 -14.78 -7.56
CA VAL A 143 -2.38 -15.51 -6.38
C VAL A 143 -0.86 -15.38 -6.21
N LEU A 144 -0.13 -15.05 -7.28
CA LEU A 144 1.34 -15.03 -7.34
C LEU A 144 1.89 -13.59 -7.37
#